data_AF-A0AAV9B9P9-F1
#
_entry.id   AF-A0AAV9B9P9-F1
#
_cell.length_a   1.000
_cell.length_b   1.000
_cell.length_c   1.000
_cell.angle_alpha   90.00
_cell.angle_beta   90.00
_cell.angle_gamma   90.00
#
_symmetry.space_group_name_H-M   'P 1'
#
loop_
_entity.id
_entity.type
_entity.pdbx_description
1 polymer ?
#
loop_
_entity_poly.entity_id
_entity_poly.type
_entity_poly.pdbx_seq_one_letter_code
_entity_poly.pdbx_strand_id
1 'polypeptide(L)' 'MVMMGVGRLVGSLKSKLKSLKTAKKKPYEKIDKSESMRVEIRSRRAQKLVEETLKIADSPRIKTYAI' A
#
# COMPACT_ATOMS: atom_id res chain seq x y z
N MET A 1 -39.51 -15.54 -28.64
CA MET A 1 -38.74 -16.43 -27.72
C MET A 1 -37.36 -15.86 -27.35
N VAL A 2 -37.15 -14.53 -27.33
CA VAL A 2 -35.82 -13.91 -27.02
C VAL A 2 -35.73 -13.43 -25.55
N MET A 3 -36.89 -13.16 -24.94
CA MET A 3 -37.00 -12.56 -23.60
C MET A 3 -36.57 -13.52 -22.46
N MET A 4 -36.64 -14.84 -22.67
CA MET A 4 -36.20 -15.83 -21.68
C MET A 4 -34.68 -16.06 -21.64
N GLY A 5 -33.94 -15.71 -22.70
CA GLY A 5 -32.49 -15.91 -22.77
C GLY A 5 -31.71 -14.82 -22.05
N VAL A 6 -32.10 -13.56 -22.26
CA VAL A 6 -31.44 -12.38 -21.66
C VAL A 6 -31.56 -12.41 -20.13
N GLY A 7 -32.72 -12.80 -19.59
CA GLY A 7 -32.92 -12.95 -18.15
C GLY A 7 -31.97 -13.95 -17.49
N ARG A 8 -31.67 -15.08 -18.15
CA ARG A 8 -30.70 -16.07 -17.65
C ARG A 8 -29.27 -15.53 -17.67
N LEU A 9 -28.90 -14.81 -18.72
CA LEU A 9 -27.58 -14.20 -18.83
C LEU A 9 -27.35 -13.16 -17.72
N VAL A 10 -28.31 -12.25 -17.51
CA VAL A 10 -28.24 -11.25 -16.42
C VAL A 10 -28.23 -11.93 -15.05
N GLY A 11 -29.02 -13.00 -14.86
CA GLY A 11 -29.01 -13.79 -13.64
C GLY A 11 -27.65 -14.43 -13.36
N SER A 12 -27.01 -15.03 -14.38
CA SER A 12 -25.68 -15.63 -14.27
C SER A 12 -24.57 -14.61 -14.03
N LEU A 13 -24.69 -13.41 -14.59
CA LEU A 13 -23.75 -12.32 -14.37
C LEU A 13 -23.89 -11.78 -12.94
N LYS A 14 -25.12 -11.61 -12.47
CA LYS A 14 -25.41 -11.16 -11.10
C LYS A 14 -24.91 -12.15 -10.05
N SER A 15 -25.04 -13.46 -10.28
CA SER A 15 -24.55 -14.48 -9.34
C SER A 15 -23.02 -14.53 -9.29
N LYS A 16 -22.33 -14.46 -10.43
CA LYS A 16 -20.86 -14.36 -10.50
C LYS A 16 -20.32 -13.09 -9.84
N LEU A 17 -21.01 -11.96 -10.01
CA LEU A 17 -20.63 -10.71 -9.35
C LEU A 17 -20.79 -10.79 -7.82
N LYS A 18 -21.81 -11.49 -7.31
CA LYS A 18 -21.97 -11.74 -5.87
C LYS A 18 -20.87 -12.64 -5.33
N SER A 19 -20.52 -13.73 -6.04
CA SER A 19 -19.47 -14.66 -5.57
C SER A 19 -18.10 -14.00 -5.47
N LEU A 20 -17.80 -13.04 -6.35
CA LEU A 20 -16.57 -12.22 -6.29
C LEU A 20 -16.55 -11.27 -5.08
N LYS A 21 -17.70 -10.74 -4.66
CA LYS A 21 -17.80 -9.89 -3.45
C LYS A 21 -17.67 -10.70 -2.15
N THR A 22 -18.12 -11.95 -2.16
CA THR A 22 -18.07 -12.85 -0.99
C THR A 22 -16.82 -13.72 -0.95
N ALA A 23 -16.00 -13.71 -2.00
CA ALA A 23 -14.68 -14.31 -1.97
C ALA A 23 -13.89 -13.62 -0.85
N LYS A 24 -13.75 -14.31 0.29
CA LYS A 24 -13.03 -13.83 1.46
C LYS A 24 -11.65 -13.36 0.99
N LYS A 25 -11.44 -12.04 0.99
CA LYS A 25 -10.10 -11.48 0.85
C LYS A 25 -9.28 -12.08 1.98
N LYS A 26 -8.24 -12.85 1.66
CA LYS A 26 -7.29 -13.31 2.69
C LYS A 26 -6.86 -12.06 3.45
N PRO A 27 -6.91 -12.06 4.79
CA PRO A 27 -6.46 -10.91 5.57
C PRO A 27 -5.02 -10.61 5.15
N TYR A 28 -4.74 -9.35 4.83
CA TYR A 28 -3.39 -8.92 4.51
C TYR A 28 -2.53 -9.16 5.74
N GLU A 29 -1.67 -10.16 5.68
CA GLU A 29 -0.69 -10.43 6.71
C GLU A 29 0.39 -9.37 6.57
N LYS A 30 0.42 -8.41 7.51
CA LYS A 30 1.45 -7.39 7.53
C LYS A 30 2.77 -8.07 7.87
N ILE A 31 3.58 -8.32 6.84
CA ILE A 31 4.93 -8.82 7.01
C ILE A 31 5.75 -7.68 7.61
N ASP A 32 6.30 -7.91 8.81
CA ASP A 32 7.27 -6.99 9.40
C ASP A 32 8.50 -6.88 8.50
N LYS A 33 9.01 -5.67 8.36
CA LYS A 33 10.18 -5.39 7.51
C LYS A 33 11.35 -6.27 7.99
N SER A 34 11.88 -7.12 7.11
CA SER A 34 13.02 -7.97 7.42
C SER A 34 14.26 -7.13 7.79
N GLU A 35 15.13 -7.68 8.64
CA GLU A 35 16.42 -7.09 9.00
C GLU A 35 17.27 -6.77 7.74
N SER A 36 17.17 -7.61 6.71
CA SER A 36 17.82 -7.39 5.40
C SER A 36 17.33 -6.14 4.65
N MET A 37 16.16 -5.60 5.01
CA MET A 37 15.60 -4.38 4.45
C MET A 37 16.12 -3.12 5.16
N ARG A 38 16.73 -3.27 6.35
CA ARG A 38 17.40 -2.21 7.09
C ARG A 38 18.87 -2.19 6.72
N VAL A 39 19.20 -1.55 5.60
CA VAL A 39 20.60 -1.34 5.22
C VAL A 39 21.16 -0.22 6.09
N GLU A 40 22.10 -0.54 6.98
CA GLU A 40 22.85 0.47 7.72
C GLU A 40 23.67 1.33 6.75
N ILE A 41 23.54 2.65 6.86
CA ILE A 41 24.31 3.58 6.06
C ILE A 41 25.77 3.52 6.53
N ARG A 42 26.65 2.91 5.73
CA ARG A 42 28.09 2.78 6.08
C ARG A 42 28.86 4.10 6.00
N SER A 43 28.40 5.05 5.19
CA SER A 43 29.08 6.33 4.99
C SER A 43 28.77 7.31 6.12
N ARG A 44 29.83 7.78 6.81
CA ARG A 44 29.71 8.79 7.87
C ARG A 44 29.09 10.11 7.36
N ARG A 45 29.35 10.50 6.10
CA ARG A 45 28.77 11.72 5.51
C ARG A 45 27.27 11.58 5.32
N ALA A 46 26.82 10.43 4.82
CA ALA A 46 25.40 10.17 4.60
C ALA A 46 24.63 10.03 5.93
N GLN A 47 25.23 9.45 6.97
CA GLN A 47 24.64 9.44 8.31
C GLN A 47 24.38 10.85 8.84
N LYS A 48 25.36 11.76 8.72
CA LYS A 48 25.22 13.15 9.14
C LYS A 48 24.09 13.88 8.40
N LEU A 49 24.03 13.74 7.08
CA LEU A 49 22.96 14.35 6.27
C LEU A 49 21.56 13.85 6.68
N VAL A 50 21.43 12.55 6.96
CA VAL A 50 20.17 11.97 7.44
C VAL A 50 19.81 12.50 8.83
N GLU A 51 20.77 12.60 9.74
CA GLU A 51 20.56 13.14 11.09
C GLU A 51 20.13 14.61 11.06
N GLU A 52 20.79 15.44 10.25
CA GLU A 52 20.44 16.86 10.06
C GLU A 52 19.02 17.00 9.50
N THR A 53 18.68 16.20 8.48
CA THR A 53 17.34 16.20 7.88
C THR A 53 16.27 15.76 8.88
N LEU A 54 16.57 14.75 9.71
CA LEU A 54 15.63 14.23 10.72
C LEU A 54 15.35 15.27 11.81
N LYS A 55 16.38 15.96 12.31
CA LYS A 55 16.22 17.04 13.31
C LYS A 55 15.34 18.19 12.81
N ILE A 56 15.44 18.54 11.53
CA ILE A 56 14.60 19.58 10.91
C ILE A 56 13.15 19.10 10.82
N ALA A 57 12.92 17.83 10.46
CA ALA A 57 11.58 17.27 10.37
C ALA A 57 10.87 17.22 11.73
N ASP A 58 11.60 16.89 12.81
CA ASP A 58 11.06 16.79 14.17
C ASP A 58 10.69 18.15 14.78
N SER A 59 11.35 19.24 14.36
CA SER A 59 11.01 20.60 14.77
C SER A 59 10.60 21.46 13.57
N PRO A 60 9.33 21.37 13.12
CA PRO A 60 8.82 22.07 11.93
C PRO A 60 8.56 23.57 12.20
N ARG A 61 9.45 24.25 12.93
CA ARG A 61 9.24 25.66 13.32
C ARG A 61 9.42 26.64 12.18
N ILE A 62 10.18 26.33 11.13
CA ILE A 62 10.16 27.02 9.83
C ILE A 62 10.63 25.99 8.79
N LYS A 63 9.96 25.90 7.64
CA LYS A 63 10.38 25.06 6.50
C LYS A 63 11.68 25.61 5.90
N THR A 64 12.83 25.33 6.51
CA THR A 64 14.13 25.59 5.89
C THR A 64 14.55 24.33 5.15
N TYR A 65 14.39 24.37 3.83
CA TYR A 65 14.86 23.32 2.92
C TYR A 65 16.39 23.26 2.98
N ALA A 66 16.96 22.08 3.21
CA ALA A 66 18.40 21.86 3.04
C ALA A 66 18.70 21.72 1.53
N ILE A 67 19.59 22.57 1.02
CA ILE A 67 20.22 22.43 -0.31
C ILE A 67 21.48 21.58 -0.12
#